data_AF-A0A368GIT2-F1
#
_entry.id   AF-A0A368GIT2-F1
#
_cell.length_a   1.000
_cell.length_b   1.000
_cell.length_c   1.000
_cell.angle_alpha   90.00
_cell.angle_beta   90.00
_cell.angle_gamma   90.00
#
_symmetry.space_group_name_H-M   'P 1'
#
loop_
_entity.id
_entity.type
_entity.pdbx_description
1 polymer ?
#
loop_
_entity_poly.entity_id
_entity_poly.type
_entity_poly.pdbx_seq_one_letter_code
_entity_poly.pdbx_strand_id
1 'polypeptide(L)' 'MLREEENKHCADCLAKQPRWASWNIGVFICIKCAGIHRNMGVHISKVKSVNLDSWTAEQVQSMRLMGNAKAKVSSYPCDS' A
#
# COMPACT_ATOMS: atom_id res chain seq x y z
N MET A 1 6.05 -10.35 0.57
CA MET A 1 5.17 -9.22 0.25
C MET A 1 3.82 -9.71 -0.24
N LEU A 2 3.47 -9.76 -1.54
CA LEU A 2 2.10 -10.15 -1.97
C LEU A 2 1.65 -11.60 -1.65
N ARG A 3 2.56 -12.45 -1.15
CA ARG A 3 2.22 -13.79 -0.66
C ARG A 3 1.63 -13.78 0.76
N GLU A 4 1.86 -12.70 1.53
CA GLU A 4 1.27 -12.50 2.86
C GLU A 4 -0.23 -12.23 2.74
N GLU A 5 -1.04 -12.83 3.62
CA GLU A 5 -2.51 -12.82 3.51
C GLU A 5 -3.11 -11.41 3.54
N GLU A 6 -2.54 -10.53 4.37
CA GLU A 6 -2.98 -9.15 4.54
C GLU A 6 -2.71 -8.32 3.28
N ASN A 7 -1.67 -8.68 2.51
CA ASN A 7 -1.34 -8.02 1.24
C ASN A 7 -2.16 -8.56 0.07
N LYS A 8 -2.94 -9.63 0.25
CA LYS A 8 -3.87 -10.15 -0.78
C LYS A 8 -5.16 -9.32 -0.88
N HIS A 9 -5.36 -8.38 0.03
CA HIS A 9 -6.52 -7.51 0.05
C HIS A 9 -6.07 -6.05 0.05
N CYS A 10 -6.83 -5.19 -0.62
CA CYS A 10 -6.62 -3.74 -0.62
C CYS A 10 -6.66 -3.21 0.80
N ALA A 11 -5.71 -2.36 1.17
CA ALA A 11 -5.65 -1.76 2.49
C ALA A 11 -6.91 -0.94 2.85
N ASP A 12 -7.54 -0.28 1.86
CA ASP A 12 -8.64 0.65 2.16
C ASP A 12 -10.04 0.03 2.00
N CYS A 13 -10.21 -0.87 1.03
CA CYS A 13 -11.54 -1.37 0.64
C CYS A 13 -11.65 -2.89 0.64
N LEU A 14 -10.58 -3.60 1.06
CA LEU A 14 -10.51 -5.07 1.14
C LEU A 14 -10.74 -5.82 -0.18
N ALA A 15 -10.78 -5.11 -1.32
CA ALA A 15 -10.82 -5.73 -2.64
C ALA A 15 -9.64 -6.69 -2.82
N LYS A 16 -9.90 -7.88 -3.36
CA LYS A 16 -8.87 -8.91 -3.54
C LYS A 16 -7.83 -8.50 -4.59
N GLN A 17 -6.63 -9.07 -4.44
CA GLN A 17 -5.51 -8.98 -5.37
C GLN A 17 -5.15 -7.53 -5.75
N PRO A 18 -4.74 -6.69 -4.77
CA PRO A 18 -4.25 -5.35 -5.08
C PRO A 18 -3.00 -5.45 -5.98
N ARG A 19 -3.00 -4.68 -7.08
CA ARG A 19 -1.89 -4.61 -8.05
C ARG A 19 -1.18 -3.25 -8.08
N TRP A 20 -1.55 -2.39 -7.14
CA TRP A 20 -0.96 -1.06 -6.94
C TRP A 20 -0.49 -0.95 -5.50
N ALA A 21 0.42 -0.02 -5.26
CA ALA A 21 0.94 0.24 -3.93
C ALA A 21 1.24 1.73 -3.75
N SER A 22 0.99 2.23 -2.55
CA SER A 22 1.51 3.53 -2.11
C SER A 22 2.81 3.28 -1.36
N TRP A 23 3.94 3.51 -2.01
CA TRP A 23 5.23 3.04 -1.49
C TRP A 23 5.78 3.88 -0.34
N ASN A 24 5.42 5.16 -0.25
CA ASN A 24 5.83 6.00 0.88
C ASN A 24 5.01 5.71 2.14
N ILE A 25 3.78 5.23 1.98
CA ILE A 25 2.92 4.77 3.07
C ILE A 25 3.23 3.31 3.41
N GLY A 26 3.62 2.52 2.40
CA GLY A 26 3.97 1.12 2.54
C GLY A 26 2.78 0.15 2.45
N VAL A 27 1.74 0.48 1.67
CA VAL A 27 0.50 -0.32 1.54
C VAL A 27 0.19 -0.75 0.11
N PHE A 28 -0.42 -1.92 -0.05
CA PHE A 28 -0.98 -2.44 -1.30
C PHE A 28 -2.46 -2.09 -1.43
N ILE A 29 -2.82 -1.52 -2.58
CA ILE A 29 -4.15 -0.98 -2.87
C ILE A 29 -4.68 -1.44 -4.24
N CYS A 30 -6.00 -1.44 -4.39
CA CYS A 30 -6.64 -1.75 -5.68
C CYS A 30 -6.56 -0.55 -6.64
N ILE A 31 -6.88 -0.76 -7.92
CA ILE A 31 -6.82 0.31 -8.94
C ILE A 31 -7.74 1.50 -8.62
N LYS A 32 -8.91 1.26 -8.02
CA LYS A 32 -9.85 2.33 -7.64
C LYS A 32 -9.25 3.21 -6.56
N CYS A 33 -8.76 2.60 -5.48
CA CYS A 33 -8.09 3.31 -4.38
C CYS A 33 -6.79 3.99 -4.84
N ALA A 34 -6.04 3.38 -5.75
CA ALA A 34 -4.88 4.02 -6.37
C ALA A 34 -5.24 5.34 -7.09
N GLY A 35 -6.43 5.43 -7.69
CA GLY A 35 -6.95 6.70 -8.23
C GLY A 35 -7.20 7.74 -7.15
N ILE A 36 -7.82 7.34 -6.03
CA ILE A 36 -8.08 8.23 -4.88
C ILE A 36 -6.75 8.75 -4.30
N HIS A 37 -5.79 7.86 -4.07
CA HIS A 37 -4.47 8.21 -3.56
C HIS A 37 -3.71 9.18 -4.48
N ARG A 38 -3.84 9.03 -5.80
CA ARG A 38 -3.26 10.00 -6.75
C ARG A 38 -3.87 11.39 -6.62
N ASN A 39 -5.18 11.47 -6.38
CA ASN A 39 -5.88 12.75 -6.21
C ASN A 39 -5.48 13.48 -4.92
N MET A 40 -4.97 12.76 -3.90
CA MET A 40 -4.40 13.38 -2.69
C MET A 40 -3.09 14.14 -2.97
N GLY A 41 -2.39 13.80 -4.06
CA GLY A 41 -1.13 14.42 -4.45
C GLY A 41 0.12 13.69 -3.93
N VAL A 42 1.22 13.87 -4.67
CA VAL A 42 2.47 13.08 -4.51
C VAL A 42 3.25 13.35 -3.21
N HIS A 43 2.93 14.43 -2.51
CA HIS A 43 3.48 14.73 -1.19
C HIS A 43 2.79 13.91 -0.09
N ILE A 44 1.56 13.43 -0.35
CA ILE A 44 0.77 12.59 0.56
C ILE A 44 0.95 11.12 0.22
N SER A 45 0.67 10.73 -1.02
CA SER A 45 0.74 9.34 -1.47
C SER A 45 1.44 9.22 -2.81
N LYS A 46 2.46 8.35 -2.84
CA LYS A 46 3.26 8.05 -4.02
C LYS A 46 2.90 6.65 -4.52
N VAL A 47 2.05 6.61 -5.53
CA VAL A 47 1.46 5.38 -6.07
C VAL A 47 2.30 4.80 -7.19
N LYS A 48 2.55 3.49 -7.16
CA LYS A 48 3.19 2.69 -8.22
C LYS A 48 2.41 1.41 -8.50
N SER A 49 2.44 0.94 -9.74
CA SER A 49 2.04 -0.41 -10.12
C SER A 49 3.07 -1.40 -9.61
N VAL A 50 2.61 -2.54 -9.09
CA VAL A 50 3.52 -3.57 -8.58
C VAL A 50 4.38 -4.18 -9.71
N ASN A 51 3.81 -4.33 -10.91
CA ASN A 51 4.47 -5.04 -12.01
C ASN A 51 4.83 -4.15 -13.20
N LEU A 52 4.18 -2.97 -13.35
CA LEU A 52 4.34 -2.13 -14.55
C LEU A 52 5.30 -0.96 -14.33
N ASP A 53 5.59 -0.61 -13.08
CA ASP A 53 6.52 0.48 -12.75
C ASP A 53 7.87 -0.07 -12.32
N SER A 54 8.94 0.67 -12.60
CA SER A 54 10.26 0.39 -12.02
C SER A 54 10.31 0.80 -10.55
N TRP A 55 11.01 0.01 -9.74
CA TRP A 55 11.16 0.19 -8.30
C TRP A 55 12.63 0.33 -7.91
N THR A 56 12.93 1.27 -7.03
CA THR A 56 14.25 1.34 -6.39
C THR A 56 14.29 0.42 -5.16
N ALA A 57 15.50 0.05 -4.72
CA ALA A 57 15.68 -0.78 -3.53
C ALA A 57 15.06 -0.12 -2.27
N GLU A 58 15.18 1.20 -2.14
CA GLU A 58 14.60 1.99 -1.04
C GLU A 58 13.07 1.93 -1.03
N GLN A 59 12.43 2.01 -2.20
CA GLN A 59 10.97 1.92 -2.32
C GLN A 59 10.48 0.51 -1.94
N VAL A 60 11.19 -0.52 -2.38
CA VAL A 60 10.90 -1.91 -1.99
C VAL A 60 11.10 -2.09 -0.48
N GLN A 61 12.15 -1.50 0.10
CA GLN A 61 12.41 -1.58 1.53
C GLN A 61 11.29 -0.92 2.35
N SER A 62 10.78 0.22 1.90
CA SER A 62 9.62 0.87 2.54
C SER A 62 8.39 -0.05 2.58
N MET A 63 8.10 -0.74 1.48
CA MET A 63 7.01 -1.74 1.43
C MET A 63 7.25 -2.93 2.37
N ARG A 64 8.50 -3.36 2.58
CA ARG A 64 8.84 -4.46 3.51
C ARG A 64 8.73 -4.04 4.97
N LEU A 65 9.08 -2.79 5.28
CA LEU A 65 9.05 -2.28 6.65
C LEU A 65 7.64 -2.12 7.17
N MET A 66 6.69 -1.74 6.32
CA MET A 66 5.28 -1.56 6.66
C MET A 66 4.43 -2.78 6.26
N GLY A 67 3.94 -2.84 5.02
CA GLY A 67 2.97 -3.83 4.58
C GLY A 67 1.57 -3.59 5.18
N ASN A 68 0.55 -4.23 4.59
CA ASN A 68 -0.84 -4.00 4.99
C ASN A 68 -1.14 -4.45 6.43
N ALA A 69 -0.46 -5.48 6.91
CA ALA A 69 -0.62 -5.97 8.28
C ALA A 69 -0.28 -4.89 9.32
N LYS A 70 0.87 -4.23 9.18
CA LYS A 70 1.30 -3.18 10.11
C LYS A 70 0.50 -1.89 9.92
N ALA A 71 0.20 -1.53 8.67
CA ALA A 71 -0.62 -0.35 8.39
C ALA A 71 -2.00 -0.45 9.06
N LYS A 72 -2.62 -1.64 9.07
CA LYS A 72 -3.88 -1.90 9.77
C LYS A 72 -3.76 -1.66 11.28
N VAL A 73 -2.68 -2.13 11.91
CA VAL A 73 -2.44 -1.90 13.35
C VAL A 73 -2.20 -0.42 13.63
N SER A 74 -1.43 0.28 12.78
CA SER A 74 -1.15 1.70 12.93
C SER A 74 -2.35 2.62 12.65
N SER A 75 -3.34 2.17 11.85
CA SER A 75 -4.59 2.91 11.65
C SER A 75 -5.55 2.85 12.86
N TYR A 76 -5.27 1.99 13.85
CA TYR A 76 -6.01 1.93 15.11
C TYR A 76 -5.09 2.18 16.33
N PRO A 77 -4.74 3.43 16.65
CA PRO A 77 -4.22 3.77 17.96
C PRO A 77 -5.38 4.19 18.88
N CYS A 78 -6.22 3.26 19.30
CA CYS A 78 -7.13 3.48 20.42
C CYS A 78 -7.63 2.14 20.96
N ASP A 79 -6.81 1.48 21.78
CA ASP A 79 -7.25 0.58 22.85
C ASP A 79 -6.11 0.48 23.87
N SER A 80 -5.98 1.54 24.67
CA SER A 80 -5.39 1.55 26.02
C SER A 80 -5.87 2.82 26.73
#